data_AF-A0A843YBK2-F1
#
_entry.id   AF-A0A843YBK2-F1
#
_cell.length_a   1.000
_cell.length_b   1.000
_cell.length_c   1.000
_cell.angle_alpha   90.00
_cell.angle_beta   90.00
_cell.angle_gamma   90.00
#
_symmetry.space_group_name_H-M   'P 1'
#
loop_
_entity.id
_entity.type
_entity.pdbx_description
1 polymer ?
#
loop_
_entity_poly.entity_id
_entity_poly.type
_entity_poly.pdbx_seq_one_letter_code
_entity_poly.pdbx_strand_id
1 'polypeptide(L)'
;MIVNLRRYAAVYVVTLIVGAVLIAALRHFTGLDLATSFIPLLPAMCAAMYEGNKQAIEGAPAPKGKAAWIECARMTGIALGFNILLGLVVFASLMRGQLQMQPILWFLGFLALYSVLWLVTNRIFLGMGYKNASSAAKKR
;
A
#
# COMPACT_ATOMS: atom_id res chain seq x y z
N MET A 1 -0.56 -16.10 -14.71
CA MET A 1 -1.05 -14.72 -14.80
C MET A 1 -0.45 -13.90 -13.67
N ILE A 2 -0.28 -12.63 -13.98
CA ILE A 2 0.63 -11.67 -13.39
C ILE A 2 -0.28 -10.71 -12.63
N VAL A 3 -0.32 -10.77 -11.29
CA VAL A 3 -1.06 -9.90 -10.34
C VAL A 3 -2.33 -9.20 -10.87
N ASN A 4 -3.49 -9.43 -10.22
CA ASN A 4 -4.68 -8.69 -10.59
C ASN A 4 -4.66 -7.26 -10.00
N LEU A 5 -4.24 -6.29 -10.80
CA LEU A 5 -4.11 -4.87 -10.39
C LEU A 5 -5.44 -4.23 -9.95
N ARG A 6 -6.58 -4.64 -10.53
CA ARG A 6 -7.90 -4.13 -10.12
C ARG A 6 -8.25 -4.60 -8.72
N ARG A 7 -7.98 -5.88 -8.44
CA ARG A 7 -8.21 -6.50 -7.13
C ARG A 7 -7.26 -5.93 -6.08
N TYR A 8 -5.98 -5.75 -6.44
CA TYR A 8 -5.01 -5.04 -5.61
C TYR A 8 -5.51 -3.63 -5.25
N ALA A 9 -5.92 -2.83 -6.25
CA ALA A 9 -6.43 -1.48 -6.02
C ALA A 9 -7.67 -1.46 -5.11
N ALA A 10 -8.61 -2.40 -5.30
CA ALA A 10 -9.78 -2.51 -4.45
C ALA A 10 -9.41 -2.82 -3.00
N VAL A 11 -8.54 -3.80 -2.76
CA VAL A 11 -8.07 -4.14 -1.40
C VAL A 11 -7.28 -2.99 -0.78
N TYR A 12 -6.48 -2.29 -1.59
CA TYR A 12 -5.75 -1.10 -1.17
C TYR A 12 -6.71 -0.02 -0.66
N VAL A 13 -7.72 0.35 -1.45
CA VAL A 13 -8.70 1.37 -1.09
C VAL A 13 -9.49 0.97 0.15
N VAL A 14 -9.96 -0.29 0.22
CA VAL A 14 -10.68 -0.80 1.40
C VAL A 14 -9.81 -0.70 2.66
N THR A 15 -8.55 -1.14 2.58
CA THR A 15 -7.63 -1.09 3.72
C THR A 15 -7.34 0.36 4.14
N LEU A 16 -7.21 1.27 3.17
CA LEU A 16 -7.02 2.69 3.42
C LEU A 16 -8.21 3.29 4.16
N ILE A 17 -9.44 3.03 3.70
CA ILE A 17 -10.66 3.53 4.32
C ILE A 17 -10.82 2.95 5.74
N VAL A 18 -10.68 1.63 5.89
CA VAL A 18 -10.79 0.96 7.20
C VAL A 18 -9.73 1.49 8.15
N GLY A 19 -8.48 1.63 7.70
CA GLY A 19 -7.39 2.19 8.49
C GLY A 19 -7.69 3.62 8.95
N ALA A 20 -8.16 4.47 8.05
CA ALA A 20 -8.53 5.85 8.38
C ALA A 20 -9.67 5.92 9.41
N VAL A 21 -10.71 5.09 9.26
CA VAL A 21 -11.84 5.02 10.21
C VAL A 21 -11.38 4.53 11.58
N LEU A 22 -10.53 3.48 11.64
CA LEU A 22 -10.00 2.95 12.89
C LEU A 22 -9.14 3.97 13.62
N ILE A 23 -8.29 4.72 12.89
CA ILE A 23 -7.47 5.78 13.47
C ILE A 23 -8.34 6.92 14.01
N ALA A 24 -9.36 7.34 13.25
CA ALA A 24 -10.29 8.37 13.68
C ALA A 24 -11.05 7.95 14.95
N ALA A 25 -11.52 6.71 15.00
CA ALA A 25 -12.18 6.15 16.18
C ALA A 25 -11.22 6.09 17.37
N LEU A 26 -10.01 5.57 17.18
CA LEU A 26 -9.01 5.47 18.25
C LEU A 26 -8.66 6.84 18.82
N ARG A 27 -8.44 7.83 17.95
CA ARG A 27 -8.20 9.22 18.36
C ARG A 27 -9.38 9.79 19.15
N HIS A 28 -10.61 9.48 18.74
CA HIS A 28 -11.81 9.92 19.43
C HIS A 28 -11.93 9.32 20.85
N PHE A 29 -11.63 8.03 21.01
CA PHE A 29 -11.81 7.34 22.30
C PHE A 29 -10.62 7.46 23.26
N THR A 30 -9.39 7.53 22.74
CA THR A 30 -8.17 7.47 23.57
C THR A 30 -7.37 8.76 23.59
N GLY A 31 -7.68 9.71 22.69
CA GLY A 31 -6.88 10.91 22.48
C GLY A 31 -5.49 10.66 21.85
N LEU A 32 -5.13 9.40 21.57
CA LEU A 32 -3.86 9.05 20.94
C LEU A 32 -3.89 9.38 19.45
N ASP A 33 -2.94 10.20 19.01
CA ASP A 33 -2.70 10.44 17.59
C ASP A 33 -1.67 9.43 17.08
N LEU A 34 -2.16 8.36 16.46
CA LEU A 34 -1.32 7.32 15.88
C LEU A 34 -0.82 7.64 14.48
N ALA A 35 -0.94 8.89 14.00
CA ALA A 35 -0.40 9.40 12.74
C ALA A 35 1.14 9.27 12.65
N THR A 36 1.61 8.04 12.59
CA THR A 36 3.00 7.63 12.50
C THR A 36 3.33 7.30 11.06
N SER A 37 4.58 7.52 10.69
CA SER A 37 5.11 7.41 9.33
C SER A 37 4.95 6.03 8.66
N PHE A 38 4.48 5.01 9.39
CA PHE A 38 4.25 3.66 8.88
C PHE A 38 2.82 3.40 8.36
N ILE A 39 1.84 4.21 8.73
CA ILE A 39 0.44 4.04 8.28
C ILE A 39 0.29 4.00 6.75
N PRO A 40 1.01 4.83 5.96
CA PRO A 40 0.87 4.82 4.50
C PRO A 40 1.29 3.49 3.84
N LEU A 41 2.03 2.63 4.55
CA LEU A 41 2.48 1.34 4.05
C LEU A 41 1.41 0.25 4.24
N LEU A 42 0.54 0.36 5.26
CA LEU A 42 -0.43 -0.68 5.61
C LEU A 42 -1.34 -1.10 4.45
N PRO A 43 -1.93 -0.16 3.68
CA PRO A 43 -2.76 -0.55 2.54
C PRO A 43 -2.00 -1.35 1.48
N ALA A 44 -0.73 -1.00 1.23
CA ALA A 44 0.13 -1.72 0.30
C ALA A 44 0.49 -3.12 0.83
N MET A 45 0.80 -3.24 2.13
CA MET A 45 1.08 -4.51 2.81
C MET A 45 -0.08 -5.49 2.67
N CYS A 46 -1.28 -5.06 3.06
CA CYS A 46 -2.48 -5.88 3.03
C CYS A 46 -2.86 -6.28 1.60
N ALA A 47 -2.83 -5.34 0.66
CA ALA A 47 -3.15 -5.62 -0.74
C ALA A 47 -2.14 -6.59 -1.39
N ALA A 48 -0.84 -6.40 -1.16
CA ALA A 48 0.19 -7.30 -1.69
C ALA A 48 0.09 -8.70 -1.08
N MET A 49 -0.15 -8.79 0.22
CA MET A 49 -0.32 -10.06 0.91
C MET A 49 -1.56 -10.83 0.42
N TYR A 50 -2.68 -10.12 0.23
CA TYR A 50 -3.90 -10.71 -0.31
C TYR A 50 -3.69 -11.24 -1.74
N GLU A 51 -3.05 -10.45 -2.62
CA GLU A 51 -2.71 -10.90 -3.97
C GLU A 51 -1.80 -12.12 -3.97
N GLY A 52 -0.79 -12.15 -3.09
CA GLY A 52 0.13 -13.28 -2.99
C GLY A 52 -0.59 -14.56 -2.56
N ASN A 53 -1.48 -14.45 -1.57
CA ASN A 53 -2.31 -15.56 -1.11
C ASN A 53 -3.19 -16.09 -2.26
N LYS A 54 -3.86 -15.18 -2.97
CA LYS A 54 -4.76 -15.55 -4.05
C LYS A 54 -4.04 -16.18 -5.24
N GLN A 55 -2.83 -15.73 -5.58
CA GLN A 55 -1.99 -16.38 -6.59
C GLN A 55 -1.68 -17.84 -6.23
N ALA A 56 -1.36 -18.12 -4.97
CA ALA A 56 -1.08 -19.49 -4.54
C ALA A 56 -2.35 -20.37 -4.61
N ILE A 57 -3.52 -19.83 -4.24
CA ILE A 57 -4.80 -20.55 -4.33
C ILE A 57 -5.19 -20.82 -5.79
N GLU A 58 -4.97 -19.85 -6.68
CA GLU A 58 -5.25 -19.95 -8.12
C GLU A 58 -4.22 -20.84 -8.87
N GLY A 59 -3.25 -21.44 -8.16
CA GLY A 59 -2.22 -22.31 -8.75
C GLY A 59 -1.20 -21.56 -9.63
N ALA A 60 -1.11 -20.23 -9.50
CA ALA A 60 -0.15 -19.44 -10.26
C ALA A 60 1.29 -19.74 -9.79
N PRO A 61 2.30 -19.61 -10.67
CA PRO A 61 3.69 -19.81 -10.29
C PRO A 61 4.14 -18.78 -9.26
N ALA A 62 5.07 -19.19 -8.38
CA ALA A 62 5.59 -18.33 -7.33
C ALA A 62 6.18 -17.02 -7.87
N PRO A 63 5.93 -15.87 -7.21
CA PRO A 63 6.47 -14.58 -7.62
C PRO A 63 7.99 -14.53 -7.40
N LYS A 64 8.75 -14.90 -8.45
CA LYS A 64 10.22 -14.97 -8.48
C LYS A 64 10.81 -14.19 -9.65
N GLY A 65 12.09 -13.84 -9.52
CA GLY A 65 12.88 -13.21 -10.58
C GLY A 65 12.43 -11.80 -10.95
N LYS A 66 12.83 -11.35 -12.15
CA LYS A 66 12.55 -10.01 -12.68
C LYS A 66 11.06 -9.72 -12.83
N ALA A 67 10.26 -10.71 -13.22
CA ALA A 67 8.82 -10.55 -13.39
C ALA A 67 8.11 -10.12 -12.09
N ALA A 68 8.52 -10.66 -10.93
CA ALA A 68 7.97 -10.26 -9.64
C ALA A 68 8.24 -8.80 -9.31
N TRP A 69 9.42 -8.28 -9.66
CA TRP A 69 9.78 -6.88 -9.43
C TRP A 69 9.00 -5.91 -10.33
N ILE A 70 8.77 -6.28 -11.59
CA ILE A 70 7.93 -5.50 -12.51
C ILE A 70 6.51 -5.38 -11.96
N GLU A 71 5.97 -6.45 -11.40
CA GLU A 71 4.64 -6.40 -10.78
C GLU A 71 4.58 -5.60 -9.51
N CYS A 72 5.60 -5.70 -8.66
CA CYS A 72 5.71 -4.85 -7.49
C CYS A 72 5.82 -3.37 -7.88
N ALA A 73 6.50 -3.05 -8.98
CA ALA A 73 6.57 -1.70 -9.51
C ALA A 73 5.19 -1.19 -9.98
N ARG A 74 4.41 -2.04 -10.66
CA ARG A 74 3.02 -1.72 -11.06
C ARG A 74 2.11 -1.48 -9.85
N MET A 75 2.19 -2.33 -8.82
CA MET A 75 1.48 -2.12 -7.55
C MET A 75 1.89 -0.81 -6.87
N THR A 76 3.18 -0.50 -6.89
CA THR A 76 3.73 0.73 -6.31
C THR A 76 3.21 1.95 -7.07
N GLY A 77 3.08 1.86 -8.39
CA GLY A 77 2.44 2.90 -9.20
C GLY A 77 0.99 3.18 -8.77
N ILE A 78 0.23 2.14 -8.42
CA ILE A 78 -1.13 2.30 -7.88
C ILE A 78 -1.09 3.01 -6.52
N ALA A 79 -0.22 2.56 -5.61
CA ALA A 79 -0.08 3.19 -4.29
C ALA A 79 0.30 4.68 -4.41
N LEU A 80 1.26 4.99 -5.30
CA LEU A 80 1.65 6.37 -5.60
C LEU A 80 0.49 7.19 -6.15
N GLY A 81 -0.22 6.67 -7.15
CA GLY A 81 -1.36 7.35 -7.75
C GLY A 81 -2.43 7.72 -6.72
N PHE A 82 -2.79 6.78 -5.83
CA PHE A 82 -3.75 7.05 -4.76
C PHE A 82 -3.24 8.07 -3.74
N ASN A 83 -1.99 7.98 -3.29
CA ASN A 83 -1.45 8.91 -2.30
C ASN A 83 -1.27 10.32 -2.87
N ILE A 84 -0.84 10.45 -4.13
CA ILE A 84 -0.75 11.75 -4.81
C ILE A 84 -2.15 12.35 -4.95
N LEU A 85 -3.14 11.56 -5.40
CA LEU A 85 -4.52 12.04 -5.54
C LEU A 85 -5.10 12.48 -4.19
N LEU A 86 -4.91 11.69 -3.14
CA LEU A 86 -5.33 12.04 -1.78
C LEU A 86 -4.64 13.32 -1.31
N GLY A 87 -3.33 13.44 -1.54
CA GLY A 87 -2.56 14.64 -1.22
C GLY A 87 -3.07 15.87 -1.95
N LEU A 88 -3.42 15.76 -3.23
CA LEU A 88 -4.01 16.85 -4.01
C LEU A 88 -5.39 17.26 -3.49
N VAL A 89 -6.24 16.30 -3.11
CA VAL A 89 -7.56 16.57 -2.52
C VAL A 89 -7.42 17.32 -1.19
N VAL A 90 -6.52 16.85 -0.32
CA VAL A 90 -6.21 17.50 0.96
C VAL A 90 -5.64 18.90 0.72
N PHE A 91 -4.69 19.05 -0.19
CA PHE A 91 -4.09 20.34 -0.55
C PHE A 91 -5.14 21.34 -1.06
N ALA A 92 -6.02 20.93 -1.98
CA ALA A 92 -7.10 21.76 -2.49
C ALA A 92 -8.08 22.20 -1.39
N SER A 93 -8.32 21.34 -0.38
CA SER A 93 -9.15 21.69 0.78
C SER A 93 -8.47 22.67 1.73
N LEU A 94 -7.14 22.59 1.89
CA LEU A 94 -6.33 23.40 2.80
C LEU A 94 -5.89 24.74 2.22
N MET A 95 -5.88 24.92 0.89
CA MET A 95 -5.58 26.20 0.21
C MET A 95 -6.56 27.34 0.54
N ARG A 96 -7.60 27.08 1.34
CA ARG A 96 -8.40 28.15 1.99
C ARG A 96 -7.69 28.78 3.20
N GLY A 97 -6.60 28.17 3.68
CA GLY A 97 -5.67 28.71 4.67
C GLY A 97 -4.30 28.97 4.05
N GLN A 98 -3.51 29.87 4.65
CA GLN A 98 -2.16 30.20 4.18
C GLN A 98 -1.24 28.96 4.28
N LEU A 99 -1.06 28.26 3.17
CA LEU A 99 -0.09 27.18 3.06
C LEU A 99 1.31 27.79 2.92
N GLN A 100 2.18 27.52 3.89
CA GLN A 100 3.61 27.74 3.72
C GLN A 100 4.12 26.77 2.65
N MET A 101 4.61 27.32 1.54
CA MET A 101 5.32 26.57 0.50
C MET A 101 6.59 25.97 1.09
N GLN A 102 6.50 24.74 1.60
CA GLN A 102 7.68 23.92 1.87
C GLN A 102 8.44 23.69 0.56
N PRO A 103 9.79 23.62 0.57
CA PRO A 103 10.54 23.51 -0.66
C PRO A 103 10.21 22.19 -1.36
N ILE A 104 9.82 22.28 -2.64
CA ILE A 104 9.38 21.14 -3.47
C ILE A 104 10.38 19.97 -3.49
N LEU A 105 11.67 20.25 -3.30
CA LEU A 105 12.73 19.27 -3.20
C LEU A 105 12.54 18.29 -2.02
N TRP A 106 12.06 18.77 -0.87
CA TRP A 106 11.78 17.91 0.28
C TRP A 106 10.62 16.97 0.00
N PHE A 107 9.56 17.48 -0.62
CA PHE A 107 8.41 16.66 -1.03
C PHE A 107 8.83 15.57 -2.02
N LEU A 108 9.61 15.91 -3.04
CA LEU A 108 10.14 14.94 -4.00
C LEU A 108 11.04 13.89 -3.32
N GLY A 109 11.89 14.30 -2.37
CA GLY A 109 12.72 13.39 -1.58
C GLY A 109 11.89 12.39 -0.76
N PHE A 110 10.85 12.86 -0.07
CA PHE A 110 9.93 12.00 0.67
C PHE A 110 9.18 11.05 -0.27
N LEU A 111 8.64 11.56 -1.39
CA LEU A 111 7.93 10.74 -2.37
C LEU A 111 8.83 9.62 -2.92
N ALA A 112 10.08 9.93 -3.25
CA ALA A 112 11.06 8.94 -3.71
C ALA A 112 11.33 7.88 -2.63
N LEU A 113 11.52 8.29 -1.38
CA LEU A 113 11.71 7.37 -0.25
C LEU A 113 10.52 6.42 -0.08
N TYR A 114 9.30 6.96 -0.03
CA TYR A 114 8.08 6.15 0.10
C TYR A 114 7.85 5.24 -1.11
N SER A 115 8.23 5.67 -2.31
CA SER A 115 8.18 4.82 -3.51
C SER A 115 9.04 3.56 -3.34
N VAL A 116 10.26 3.72 -2.84
CA VAL A 116 11.16 2.60 -2.57
C VAL A 116 10.59 1.72 -1.45
N LEU A 117 10.07 2.31 -0.38
CA LEU A 117 9.47 1.56 0.72
C LEU A 117 8.25 0.77 0.27
N TRP A 118 7.36 1.34 -0.53
CA TRP A 118 6.21 0.62 -1.11
C TRP A 118 6.67 -0.50 -2.04
N LEU A 119 7.70 -0.28 -2.86
CA LEU A 119 8.23 -1.32 -3.74
C LEU A 119 8.74 -2.53 -2.96
N VAL A 120 9.55 -2.28 -1.92
CA VAL A 120 10.09 -3.32 -1.04
C VAL A 120 8.98 -4.00 -0.27
N THR A 121 8.03 -3.22 0.26
CA THR A 121 6.86 -3.73 0.99
C THR A 121 6.02 -4.66 0.11
N ASN A 122 5.64 -4.20 -1.08
CA ASN A 122 4.90 -5.01 -2.04
C ASN A 122 5.65 -6.32 -2.35
N ARG A 123 6.98 -6.25 -2.53
CA ARG A 123 7.79 -7.44 -2.83
C ARG A 123 7.80 -8.47 -1.70
N ILE A 124 7.98 -8.01 -0.47
CA ILE A 124 8.05 -8.87 0.72
C ILE A 124 6.68 -9.49 0.98
N PHE A 125 5.64 -8.66 1.06
CA PHE A 125 4.30 -9.10 1.44
C PHE A 125 3.63 -9.96 0.36
N LEU A 126 3.88 -9.70 -0.93
CA LEU A 126 3.46 -10.59 -2.02
C LEU A 126 4.09 -11.98 -1.87
N GLY A 127 5.38 -12.05 -1.55
CA GLY A 127 6.07 -13.31 -1.32
C GLY A 127 5.58 -14.04 -0.08
N MET A 128 5.33 -13.32 1.02
CA MET A 128 4.79 -13.88 2.26
C MET A 128 3.38 -14.43 2.06
N GLY A 129 2.50 -13.68 1.41
CA GLY A 129 1.13 -14.12 1.11
C GLY A 129 1.11 -15.43 0.33
N TYR A 130 1.96 -15.54 -0.70
CA TYR A 130 2.10 -16.75 -1.51
C TYR A 130 2.63 -17.95 -0.70
N LYS A 131 3.69 -17.75 0.10
CA LYS A 131 4.27 -18.80 0.95
C LYS A 131 3.25 -19.31 1.98
N ASN A 132 2.52 -18.40 2.63
CA ASN A 132 1.55 -18.78 3.66
C ASN A 132 0.42 -19.64 3.10
N ALA A 133 -0.15 -19.24 1.95
CA ALA A 133 -1.21 -20.00 1.29
C ALA A 133 -0.73 -21.35 0.75
N SER A 134 0.45 -21.40 0.12
CA SER A 134 1.01 -22.66 -0.38
C SER A 134 1.37 -23.63 0.74
N SER A 135 1.89 -23.14 1.88
CA SER A 135 2.12 -23.97 3.07
C SER A 135 0.83 -24.48 3.71
N ALA A 136 -0.24 -23.67 3.71
CA ALA A 136 -1.55 -24.09 4.20
C ALA A 136 -2.19 -25.16 3.29
N ALA A 137 -2.05 -25.03 1.97
CA ALA A 137 -2.54 -26.01 1.00
C ALA A 137 -1.85 -27.37 1.13
N LYS A 138 -0.55 -27.41 1.48
CA LYS A 138 0.19 -28.66 1.72
C LYS A 138 -0.20 -29.40 3.02
N LYS A 139 -0.89 -28.73 3.94
CA LYS A 139 -1.33 -29.31 5.22
C LYS A 139 -2.74 -29.89 5.18
N ARG A 140 -3.47 -29.68 4.08
CA ARG A 140 -4.79 -30.29 3.81
C ARG A 140 -4.61 -31.52 2.94
#